data_AF-A0A1C2JG55-F1
#
_entry.id   AF-A0A1C2JG55-F1
#
_cell.length_a   1.000
_cell.length_b   1.000
_cell.length_c   1.000
_cell.angle_alpha   90.00
_cell.angle_beta   90.00
_cell.angle_gamma   90.00
#
_symmetry.space_group_name_H-M   'P 1'
#
loop_
_entity.id
_entity.type
_entity.pdbx_description
1 polymer ?
#
loop_
_entity_poly.entity_id
_entity_poly.type
_entity_poly.pdbx_seq_one_letter_code
_entity_poly.pdbx_strand_id
1 'polypeptide(L)'
;MATIRSREDRDGITIGWQAQIKRKGFPLQVKTFRTKAEAKEWATVTESEMMRGVFVQRTESEQTTVHDLLSRYADEVLPNLKGGHKELSRIKALQAGLGKYSLAAINSSIIAKYRDKRLSTISEKTGRLIGTQSIKHELGLLQRALKMAAMEWGIALPGGIPTALVKKPALPAARDRRLVDDEEKRLLDACTNAQNAWLQPVVIFAIETAMRAGEILESWKYIKDTDGHKVKVRVSDGLQWSDVDLNKRTAHLPKTKNGEARTVPLSSRAIQVLQDLPRSMDGRVFGTTYEGIHQAFARACKRAEIDDLRFHDLRHEATSRFFEKGLREMQVAAITGHKTLQMLKRYTHLKAEDLAKLLG
;
A
#
# COMPACT_ATOMS: atom_id res chain seq x y z
N MET A 1 42.03 -26.88 -4.53
CA MET A 1 42.26 -28.01 -3.63
C MET A 1 41.83 -27.60 -2.25
N ALA A 2 40.83 -28.30 -1.72
CA ALA A 2 40.32 -28.08 -0.38
C ALA A 2 41.35 -28.49 0.67
N THR A 3 41.51 -27.66 1.70
CA THR A 3 42.31 -27.95 2.89
C THR A 3 41.36 -28.34 4.01
N ILE A 4 41.59 -29.47 4.67
CA ILE A 4 40.79 -29.94 5.81
C ILE A 4 41.68 -29.98 7.05
N ARG A 5 41.28 -29.30 8.12
CA ARG A 5 42.01 -29.20 9.39
C ARG A 5 41.17 -29.72 10.54
N SER A 6 41.77 -30.43 11.50
CA SER A 6 41.12 -30.74 12.78
C SER A 6 40.97 -29.45 13.59
N ARG A 7 39.88 -29.31 14.32
CA ARG A 7 39.74 -28.36 15.42
C ARG A 7 39.85 -29.13 16.71
N GLU A 8 40.82 -28.74 17.52
CA GLU A 8 41.10 -29.35 18.82
C GLU A 8 40.73 -28.38 19.93
N ASP A 9 40.23 -28.91 21.05
CA ASP A 9 40.05 -28.15 22.29
C ASP A 9 41.40 -27.98 23.02
N ARG A 10 41.42 -27.25 24.13
CA ARG A 10 42.60 -27.02 24.98
C ARG A 10 43.28 -28.31 25.44
N ASP A 11 42.53 -29.40 25.52
CA ASP A 11 43.01 -30.74 25.92
C ASP A 11 43.46 -31.60 24.72
N GLY A 12 43.55 -31.05 23.50
CA GLY A 12 43.97 -31.77 22.29
C GLY A 12 42.90 -32.71 21.70
N ILE A 13 41.69 -32.69 22.24
CA ILE A 13 40.57 -33.52 21.75
C ILE A 13 39.98 -32.87 20.50
N THR A 14 39.86 -33.65 19.41
CA THR A 14 39.23 -33.18 18.17
C THR A 14 37.73 -32.95 18.39
N ILE A 15 37.32 -31.69 18.40
CA ILE A 15 35.92 -31.24 18.57
C ILE A 15 35.20 -31.02 17.22
N GLY A 16 35.94 -31.07 16.10
CA GLY A 16 35.36 -31.00 14.76
C GLY A 16 36.42 -30.87 13.66
N TRP A 17 35.95 -30.71 12.44
CA TRP A 17 36.78 -30.63 11.23
C TRP A 17 36.38 -29.40 10.42
N GLN A 18 37.34 -28.54 10.07
CA GLN A 18 37.12 -27.37 9.24
C GLN A 18 37.63 -27.64 7.82
N ALA A 19 36.75 -27.51 6.82
CA ALA A 19 37.11 -27.54 5.41
C ALA A 19 37.20 -26.12 4.84
N GLN A 20 38.26 -25.84 4.08
CA GLN A 20 38.54 -24.57 3.45
C GLN A 20 38.81 -24.78 1.95
N ILE A 21 38.07 -24.09 1.08
CA ILE A 21 38.23 -24.17 -0.38
C ILE A 21 38.70 -22.82 -0.89
N LYS A 22 39.92 -22.78 -1.42
CA LYS A 22 40.50 -21.60 -2.09
C LYS A 22 40.69 -21.93 -3.57
N ARG A 23 39.96 -21.24 -4.45
CA ARG A 23 40.04 -21.40 -5.91
C ARG A 23 40.05 -20.03 -6.58
N LYS A 24 40.90 -19.86 -7.60
CA LYS A 24 40.99 -18.60 -8.37
C LYS A 24 39.63 -18.28 -9.00
N GLY A 25 39.16 -17.04 -8.83
CA GLY A 25 37.86 -16.58 -9.34
C GLY A 25 36.66 -16.85 -8.45
N PHE A 26 36.84 -17.51 -7.28
CA PHE A 26 35.76 -17.77 -6.32
C PHE A 26 36.10 -17.21 -4.93
N PRO A 27 35.11 -16.73 -4.16
CA PRO A 27 35.31 -16.32 -2.78
C PRO A 27 35.70 -17.53 -1.91
N LEU A 28 36.49 -17.28 -0.88
CA LEU A 28 36.92 -18.31 0.06
C LEU A 28 35.70 -18.98 0.73
N GLN A 29 35.59 -20.30 0.63
CA GLN A 29 34.54 -21.06 1.32
C GLN A 29 35.13 -21.78 2.52
N VAL A 30 34.51 -21.59 3.68
CA VAL A 30 34.90 -22.25 4.93
C VAL A 30 33.66 -22.83 5.60
N LYS A 31 33.71 -24.10 5.98
CA LYS A 31 32.62 -24.75 6.73
C LYS A 31 33.18 -25.77 7.72
N THR A 32 32.52 -25.90 8.86
CA THR A 32 32.92 -26.78 9.96
C THR A 32 31.93 -27.93 10.10
N PHE A 33 32.45 -29.13 10.34
CA PHE A 33 31.72 -30.40 10.41
C PHE A 33 32.09 -31.17 11.69
N ARG A 34 31.27 -32.15 12.06
CA ARG A 34 31.57 -33.01 13.22
C ARG A 34 32.58 -34.09 12.85
N THR A 35 32.53 -34.59 11.61
CA THR A 35 33.43 -35.66 11.15
C THR A 35 34.30 -35.24 9.97
N LYS A 36 35.46 -35.89 9.81
CA LYS A 36 36.37 -35.70 8.67
C LYS A 36 35.72 -36.11 7.35
N ALA A 37 34.88 -37.15 7.38
CA ALA A 37 34.19 -37.68 6.22
C ALA A 37 33.21 -36.65 5.63
N GLU A 38 32.35 -36.06 6.46
CA GLU A 38 31.43 -34.97 6.07
C GLU A 38 32.19 -33.77 5.47
N ALA A 39 33.31 -33.39 6.10
CA ALA A 39 34.14 -32.28 5.62
C ALA A 39 34.74 -32.56 4.23
N LYS A 40 35.16 -33.81 3.98
CA LYS A 40 35.71 -34.24 2.69
C LYS A 40 34.63 -34.32 1.60
N GLU A 41 33.46 -34.86 1.94
CA GLU A 41 32.32 -34.96 1.02
C GLU A 41 31.85 -33.57 0.58
N TRP A 42 31.62 -32.66 1.54
CA TRP A 42 31.24 -31.28 1.24
C TRP A 42 32.29 -30.57 0.36
N ALA A 43 33.57 -30.75 0.67
CA ALA A 43 34.66 -30.17 -0.10
C ALA A 43 34.65 -30.66 -1.57
N THR A 44 34.45 -31.96 -1.76
CA THR A 44 34.43 -32.60 -3.09
C THR A 44 33.24 -32.12 -3.92
N VAL A 45 32.05 -32.08 -3.31
CA VAL A 45 30.82 -31.60 -3.98
C VAL A 45 30.98 -30.13 -4.37
N THR A 46 31.46 -29.29 -3.46
CA THR A 46 31.61 -27.86 -3.70
C THR A 46 32.67 -27.55 -4.77
N GLU A 47 33.82 -28.23 -4.75
CA GLU A 47 34.84 -28.07 -5.81
C GLU A 47 34.31 -28.53 -7.18
N SER A 48 33.47 -29.57 -7.22
CA SER A 48 32.79 -30.05 -8.42
C SER A 48 31.75 -29.06 -8.95
N GLU A 49 30.95 -28.44 -8.08
CA GLU A 49 30.02 -27.37 -8.47
C GLU A 49 30.76 -26.15 -9.04
N MET A 50 31.87 -25.74 -8.40
CA MET A 50 32.71 -24.65 -8.88
C MET A 50 33.35 -24.97 -10.25
N MET A 51 33.75 -26.23 -10.45
CA MET A 51 34.30 -26.68 -11.73
C MET A 51 33.27 -26.65 -12.85
N ARG A 52 32.04 -27.06 -12.55
CA ARG A 52 30.91 -27.10 -13.50
C ARG A 52 30.28 -25.73 -13.74
N GLY A 53 30.72 -24.68 -13.05
CA GLY A 53 30.15 -23.34 -13.16
C GLY A 53 28.74 -23.19 -12.58
N VAL A 54 28.28 -24.15 -11.78
CA VAL A 54 26.94 -24.16 -11.15
C VAL A 54 26.98 -23.75 -9.67
N PHE A 55 28.14 -23.39 -9.16
CA PHE A 55 28.31 -22.98 -7.77
C PHE A 55 27.57 -21.67 -7.49
N VAL A 56 26.68 -21.73 -6.49
CA VAL A 56 26.00 -20.56 -5.93
C VAL A 56 26.39 -20.47 -4.46
N GLN A 57 26.86 -19.31 -4.01
CA GLN A 57 27.20 -19.11 -2.61
C GLN A 57 25.91 -19.13 -1.76
N ARG A 58 25.68 -20.20 -1.00
CA ARG A 58 24.45 -20.40 -0.21
C ARG A 58 24.56 -19.91 1.23
N THR A 59 25.77 -19.74 1.76
CA THR A 59 26.01 -19.49 3.19
C THR A 59 25.18 -18.32 3.74
N GLU A 60 25.19 -17.18 3.05
CA GLU A 60 24.45 -16.00 3.50
C GLU A 60 22.93 -16.22 3.44
N SER A 61 22.43 -16.91 2.42
CA SER A 61 21.02 -17.26 2.28
C SER A 61 20.54 -18.32 3.28
N GLU A 62 21.44 -19.20 3.73
CA GLU A 62 21.18 -20.21 4.75
C GLU A 62 21.12 -19.60 6.15
N GLN A 63 21.97 -18.60 6.42
CA GLN A 63 22.05 -17.92 7.72
C GLN A 63 21.03 -16.79 7.87
N THR A 64 20.68 -16.12 6.78
CA THR A 64 19.72 -15.01 6.80
C THR A 64 18.30 -15.56 6.79
N THR A 65 17.50 -15.17 7.78
CA THR A 65 16.07 -15.51 7.80
C THR A 65 15.22 -14.46 7.09
N VAL A 66 13.97 -14.82 6.78
CA VAL A 66 12.97 -13.85 6.33
C VAL A 66 12.73 -12.78 7.40
N HIS A 67 12.91 -13.10 8.68
CA HIS A 67 12.82 -12.10 9.74
C HIS A 67 13.92 -11.04 9.57
N ASP A 68 15.17 -11.48 9.44
CA ASP A 68 16.34 -10.61 9.31
C ASP A 68 16.24 -9.76 8.05
N LEU A 69 15.85 -10.38 6.93
CA LEU A 69 15.59 -9.70 5.66
C LEU A 69 14.62 -8.52 5.85
N LEU A 70 13.48 -8.77 6.50
CA LEU A 70 12.42 -7.78 6.64
C LEU A 70 12.77 -6.71 7.68
N SER A 71 13.51 -7.05 8.73
CA SER A 71 14.03 -6.08 9.69
C SER A 71 15.01 -5.13 9.00
N ARG A 72 16.00 -5.67 8.28
CA ARG A 72 16.94 -4.85 7.49
C ARG A 72 16.22 -3.98 6.46
N TYR A 73 15.21 -4.52 5.77
CA TYR A 73 14.40 -3.76 4.82
C TYR A 73 13.60 -2.63 5.49
N ALA A 74 13.12 -2.86 6.72
CA ALA A 74 12.42 -1.86 7.50
C ALA A 74 13.33 -0.70 7.90
N ASP A 75 14.60 -0.96 8.18
CA ASP A 75 15.55 0.03 8.68
C ASP A 75 16.25 0.78 7.55
N GLU A 76 16.66 0.09 6.48
CA GLU A 76 17.45 0.69 5.40
C GLU A 76 16.57 1.27 4.27
N VAL A 77 15.43 0.64 3.98
CA VAL A 77 14.65 0.96 2.76
C VAL A 77 13.39 1.76 3.09
N LEU A 78 12.59 1.33 4.06
CA LEU A 78 11.31 1.99 4.35
C LEU A 78 11.41 3.48 4.71
N PRO A 79 12.42 3.98 5.45
CA PRO A 79 12.50 5.41 5.78
C PRO A 79 12.64 6.30 4.53
N ASN A 80 13.29 5.77 3.50
CA ASN A 80 13.51 6.45 2.23
C ASN A 80 12.28 6.38 1.30
N LEU A 81 11.31 5.50 1.60
CA LEU A 81 10.08 5.38 0.81
C LEU A 81 8.99 6.32 1.33
N LYS A 82 8.36 7.04 0.40
CA LYS A 82 7.19 7.88 0.71
C LYS A 82 6.06 7.03 1.30
N GLY A 83 5.82 7.20 2.60
CA GLY A 83 4.81 6.44 3.34
C GLY A 83 5.25 5.03 3.73
N GLY A 84 6.55 4.75 3.77
CA GLY A 84 7.13 3.46 4.18
C GLY A 84 6.67 3.00 5.56
N HIS A 85 6.42 3.91 6.50
CA HIS A 85 5.85 3.57 7.82
C HIS A 85 4.53 2.77 7.76
N LYS A 86 3.74 2.90 6.69
CA LYS A 86 2.49 2.12 6.50
C LYS A 86 2.76 0.64 6.23
N GLU A 87 3.98 0.32 5.83
CA GLU A 87 4.40 -1.03 5.46
C GLU A 87 4.84 -1.84 6.69
N LEU A 88 5.14 -1.17 7.82
CA LEU A 88 5.59 -1.83 9.06
C LEU A 88 4.60 -2.86 9.59
N SER A 89 3.29 -2.60 9.49
CA SER A 89 2.28 -3.58 9.90
C SER A 89 2.31 -4.85 9.03
N ARG A 90 2.65 -4.72 7.75
CA ARG A 90 2.80 -5.84 6.81
C ARG A 90 4.08 -6.61 7.09
N ILE A 91 5.17 -5.91 7.40
CA ILE A 91 6.43 -6.55 7.83
C ILE A 91 6.17 -7.42 9.05
N LYS A 92 5.50 -6.90 10.08
CA LYS A 92 5.14 -7.69 11.26
C LYS A 92 4.31 -8.93 10.93
N ALA A 93 3.32 -8.79 10.04
CA ALA A 93 2.49 -9.92 9.61
C ALA A 93 3.30 -10.99 8.83
N LEU A 94 4.27 -10.56 8.03
CA LEU A 94 5.17 -11.46 7.30
C LEU A 94 6.18 -12.13 8.24
N GLN A 95 6.78 -11.38 9.17
CA GLN A 95 7.70 -11.92 10.18
C GLN A 95 7.01 -12.98 11.04
N ALA A 96 5.77 -12.73 11.48
CA ALA A 96 5.01 -13.69 12.27
C ALA A 96 4.69 -14.99 11.50
N GLY A 97 4.46 -14.92 10.20
CA GLY A 97 4.09 -16.09 9.39
C GLY A 97 5.25 -16.82 8.72
N LEU A 98 6.29 -16.09 8.32
CA LEU A 98 7.39 -16.56 7.48
C LEU A 98 8.77 -16.33 8.09
N GLY A 99 8.88 -15.56 9.18
CA GLY A 99 10.16 -15.09 9.72
C GLY A 99 11.15 -16.20 10.08
N LYS A 100 10.67 -17.39 10.45
CA LYS A 100 11.49 -18.54 10.83
C LYS A 100 12.23 -19.23 9.68
N TYR A 101 11.84 -18.99 8.43
CA TYR A 101 12.44 -19.66 7.28
C TYR A 101 13.69 -18.90 6.83
N SER A 102 14.76 -19.63 6.49
CA SER A 102 15.92 -19.04 5.81
C SER A 102 15.58 -18.65 4.37
N LEU A 103 16.35 -17.72 3.80
CA LEU A 103 16.20 -17.31 2.40
C LEU A 103 16.51 -18.45 1.42
N ALA A 104 17.32 -19.44 1.83
CA ALA A 104 17.55 -20.68 1.09
C ALA A 104 16.35 -21.64 1.13
N ALA A 105 15.61 -21.68 2.25
CA ALA A 105 14.51 -22.63 2.46
C ALA A 105 13.16 -22.12 1.95
N ILE A 106 12.96 -20.80 1.87
CA ILE A 106 11.69 -20.23 1.42
C ILE A 106 11.41 -20.57 -0.06
N ASN A 107 10.24 -21.11 -0.33
CA ASN A 107 9.80 -21.51 -1.67
C ASN A 107 8.33 -21.14 -1.91
N SER A 108 7.85 -21.36 -3.14
CA SER A 108 6.49 -21.00 -3.56
C SER A 108 5.41 -21.74 -2.75
N SER A 109 5.64 -22.98 -2.34
CA SER A 109 4.71 -23.77 -1.51
C SER A 109 4.54 -23.16 -0.11
N ILE A 110 5.64 -22.74 0.53
CA ILE A 110 5.59 -22.07 1.84
C ILE A 110 4.81 -20.75 1.74
N ILE A 111 5.04 -19.97 0.69
CA ILE A 111 4.33 -18.70 0.48
C ILE A 111 2.85 -18.92 0.16
N ALA A 112 2.50 -19.96 -0.61
CA ALA A 112 1.12 -20.34 -0.85
C ALA A 112 0.40 -20.74 0.46
N LYS A 113 1.03 -21.55 1.30
CA LYS A 113 0.51 -21.90 2.64
C LYS A 113 0.31 -20.66 3.52
N TYR A 114 1.24 -19.71 3.48
CA TYR A 114 1.07 -18.42 4.16
C TYR A 114 -0.15 -17.65 3.62
N ARG A 115 -0.26 -17.48 2.30
CA ARG A 115 -1.40 -16.82 1.66
C ARG A 115 -2.73 -17.44 2.10
N ASP A 116 -2.84 -18.77 2.07
CA ASP A 116 -4.07 -19.49 2.38
C ASP A 116 -4.44 -19.36 3.86
N LYS A 117 -3.44 -19.46 4.76
CA LYS A 117 -3.63 -19.16 6.18
C LYS A 117 -4.08 -17.71 6.41
N ARG A 118 -3.51 -16.74 5.69
CA ARG A 118 -3.88 -15.33 5.82
C ARG A 118 -5.31 -15.07 5.35
N LEU A 119 -5.78 -15.76 4.31
CA LEU A 119 -7.16 -15.66 3.80
C LEU A 119 -8.20 -16.14 4.83
N SER A 120 -7.85 -17.14 5.65
CA SER A 120 -8.71 -17.64 6.73
C SER A 120 -8.50 -16.94 8.08
N THR A 121 -7.56 -15.98 8.18
CA THR A 121 -7.29 -15.27 9.43
C THR A 121 -8.32 -14.15 9.64
N ILE A 122 -8.86 -14.07 10.86
CA ILE A 122 -9.70 -12.95 11.31
C ILE A 122 -8.80 -11.83 11.83
N SER A 123 -9.02 -10.60 11.35
CA SER A 123 -8.35 -9.40 11.85
C SER A 123 -8.94 -9.02 13.20
N GLU A 124 -8.11 -9.05 14.25
CA GLU A 124 -8.48 -8.62 15.62
C GLU A 124 -9.11 -7.21 15.67
N LYS A 125 -8.65 -6.31 14.78
CA LYS A 125 -9.13 -4.92 14.74
C LYS A 125 -10.53 -4.79 14.18
N THR A 126 -10.93 -5.68 13.28
CA THR A 126 -12.15 -5.53 12.48
C THR A 126 -13.15 -6.66 12.70
N GLY A 127 -12.77 -7.73 13.38
CA GLY A 127 -13.59 -8.94 13.57
C GLY A 127 -13.93 -9.65 12.25
N ARG A 128 -13.25 -9.32 11.15
CA ARG A 128 -13.53 -9.82 9.79
C ARG A 128 -12.31 -10.51 9.20
N LEU A 129 -12.53 -11.38 8.23
CA LEU A 129 -11.46 -11.97 7.44
C LEU A 129 -10.58 -10.89 6.81
N ILE A 130 -9.29 -11.18 6.71
CA ILE A 130 -8.33 -10.25 6.14
C ILE A 130 -8.57 -10.12 4.63
N GLY A 131 -8.78 -8.88 4.18
CA GLY A 131 -9.09 -8.60 2.78
C GLY A 131 -7.97 -9.04 1.83
N THR A 132 -8.37 -9.55 0.66
CA THR A 132 -7.46 -10.05 -0.39
C THR A 132 -6.44 -9.00 -0.86
N GLN A 133 -6.84 -7.72 -0.90
CA GLN A 133 -5.95 -6.60 -1.20
C GLN A 133 -4.81 -6.45 -0.18
N SER A 134 -5.08 -6.67 1.11
CA SER A 134 -4.06 -6.59 2.16
C SER A 134 -3.01 -7.68 1.96
N ILE A 135 -3.44 -8.91 1.68
CA ILE A 135 -2.56 -10.05 1.42
C ILE A 135 -1.75 -9.82 0.13
N LYS A 136 -2.36 -9.27 -0.92
CA LYS A 136 -1.64 -8.88 -2.15
C LYS A 136 -0.54 -7.86 -1.85
N HIS A 137 -0.78 -6.89 -0.98
CA HIS A 137 0.24 -5.93 -0.54
C HIS A 137 1.34 -6.57 0.32
N GLU A 138 1.01 -7.51 1.20
CA GLU A 138 1.98 -8.29 1.98
C GLU A 138 2.92 -9.07 1.03
N LEU A 139 2.37 -9.83 0.08
CA LEU A 139 3.16 -10.57 -0.90
C LEU A 139 3.99 -9.65 -1.81
N GLY A 140 3.44 -8.49 -2.20
CA GLY A 140 4.17 -7.50 -2.98
C GLY A 140 5.30 -6.81 -2.22
N LEU A 141 5.19 -6.67 -0.90
CA LEU A 141 6.30 -6.21 -0.05
C LEU A 141 7.40 -7.26 0.03
N LEU A 142 7.03 -8.51 0.33
CA LEU A 142 7.99 -9.61 0.37
C LEU A 142 8.75 -9.75 -0.96
N GLN A 143 8.04 -9.61 -2.09
CA GLN A 143 8.67 -9.62 -3.41
C GLN A 143 9.72 -8.50 -3.57
N ARG A 144 9.43 -7.29 -3.10
CA ARG A 144 10.39 -6.16 -3.15
C ARG A 144 11.59 -6.39 -2.23
N ALA A 145 11.37 -6.89 -1.02
CA ALA A 145 12.45 -7.20 -0.09
C ALA A 145 13.38 -8.30 -0.62
N LEU A 146 12.83 -9.37 -1.22
CA LEU A 146 13.63 -10.42 -1.86
C LEU A 146 14.41 -9.92 -3.08
N LYS A 147 13.84 -8.99 -3.87
CA LYS A 147 14.57 -8.33 -4.96
C LYS A 147 15.74 -7.50 -4.43
N MET A 148 15.51 -6.69 -3.39
CA MET A 148 16.55 -5.90 -2.74
C MET A 148 17.69 -6.80 -2.25
N ALA A 149 17.36 -7.92 -1.60
CA ALA A 149 18.33 -8.89 -1.15
C ALA A 149 19.22 -9.43 -2.28
N ALA A 150 18.58 -9.86 -3.38
CA ALA A 150 19.28 -10.50 -4.48
C ALA A 150 20.08 -9.50 -5.34
N MET A 151 19.58 -8.28 -5.52
CA MET A 151 20.14 -7.31 -6.47
C MET A 151 21.12 -6.34 -5.82
N GLU A 152 20.84 -5.88 -4.60
CA GLU A 152 21.59 -4.80 -3.94
C GLU A 152 22.42 -5.33 -2.77
N TRP A 153 21.90 -6.28 -2.00
CA TRP A 153 22.61 -6.87 -0.86
C TRP A 153 23.48 -8.08 -1.21
N GLY A 154 23.47 -8.52 -2.47
CA GLY A 154 24.30 -9.63 -2.94
C GLY A 154 23.91 -11.01 -2.39
N ILE A 155 22.75 -11.13 -1.73
CA ILE A 155 22.30 -12.39 -1.14
C ILE A 155 21.73 -13.27 -2.25
N ALA A 156 22.48 -14.31 -2.63
CA ALA A 156 22.00 -15.26 -3.62
C ALA A 156 20.73 -15.99 -3.13
N LEU A 157 19.73 -16.10 -3.98
CA LEU A 157 18.51 -16.86 -3.71
C LEU A 157 18.51 -18.11 -4.59
N PRO A 158 18.91 -19.30 -4.08
CA PRO A 158 19.07 -20.50 -4.90
C PRO A 158 17.79 -20.93 -5.64
N GLY A 159 16.63 -20.72 -5.02
CA GLY A 159 15.32 -20.97 -5.63
C GLY A 159 14.72 -19.78 -6.40
N GLY A 160 15.50 -18.72 -6.60
CA GLY A 160 15.02 -17.45 -7.17
C GLY A 160 14.05 -16.72 -6.25
N ILE A 161 13.15 -15.93 -6.83
CA ILE A 161 12.16 -15.13 -6.07
C ILE A 161 10.82 -15.90 -6.03
N PRO A 162 10.51 -16.62 -4.94
CA PRO A 162 9.37 -17.53 -4.88
C PRO A 162 8.00 -16.85 -4.96
N THR A 163 7.90 -15.56 -4.62
CA THR A 163 6.64 -14.80 -4.68
C THR A 163 6.11 -14.64 -6.11
N ALA A 164 6.99 -14.69 -7.13
CA ALA A 164 6.58 -14.58 -8.53
C ALA A 164 5.82 -15.84 -9.01
N LEU A 165 6.05 -16.98 -8.37
CA LEU A 165 5.46 -18.27 -8.70
C LEU A 165 4.14 -18.55 -7.96
N VAL A 166 3.67 -17.61 -7.14
CA VAL A 166 2.44 -17.77 -6.35
C VAL A 166 1.30 -16.96 -6.97
N LYS A 167 0.19 -17.64 -7.27
CA LYS A 167 -1.04 -16.99 -7.70
C LYS A 167 -1.53 -16.04 -6.61
N LYS A 168 -1.60 -14.75 -6.94
CA LYS A 168 -2.11 -13.73 -6.02
C LYS A 168 -3.62 -13.91 -5.83
N PRO A 169 -4.18 -13.63 -4.64
CA PRO A 169 -5.62 -13.65 -4.43
C PRO A 169 -6.37 -12.78 -5.43
N ALA A 170 -7.53 -13.25 -5.90
CA ALA A 170 -8.44 -12.43 -6.69
C ALA A 170 -8.89 -11.22 -5.86
N LEU A 171 -8.89 -10.05 -6.48
CA LEU A 171 -9.42 -8.86 -5.85
C LEU A 171 -10.93 -8.82 -6.04
N PRO A 172 -11.70 -8.38 -5.03
CA PRO A 172 -13.11 -8.12 -5.24
C PRO A 172 -13.28 -7.04 -6.31
N ALA A 173 -14.47 -7.02 -6.93
CA ALA A 173 -14.83 -5.95 -7.84
C ALA A 173 -14.66 -4.58 -7.16
N ALA A 174 -14.28 -3.58 -7.95
CA ALA A 174 -14.26 -2.21 -7.46
C ALA A 174 -15.67 -1.80 -7.03
N ARG A 175 -15.77 -1.07 -5.92
CA ARG A 175 -17.06 -0.60 -5.40
C ARG A 175 -17.68 0.41 -6.36
N ASP A 176 -18.96 0.23 -6.66
CA ASP A 176 -19.75 1.00 -7.64
C ASP A 176 -21.02 1.61 -7.00
N ARG A 177 -20.95 1.91 -5.70
CA ARG A 177 -22.09 2.49 -4.97
C ARG A 177 -22.31 3.93 -5.43
N ARG A 178 -23.54 4.22 -5.83
CA ARG A 178 -24.05 5.55 -6.20
C ARG A 178 -25.23 5.92 -5.35
N LEU A 179 -25.48 7.22 -5.14
CA LEU A 179 -26.70 7.67 -4.48
C LEU A 179 -27.91 7.34 -5.39
N VAL A 180 -28.92 6.68 -4.84
CA VAL A 180 -30.12 6.26 -5.57
C VAL A 180 -31.37 6.95 -5.03
N ASP A 181 -32.36 7.13 -5.90
CA ASP A 181 -33.68 7.69 -5.57
C ASP A 181 -33.60 8.97 -4.71
N ASP A 182 -34.09 8.90 -3.47
CA ASP A 182 -34.16 10.02 -2.53
C ASP A 182 -32.98 10.08 -1.55
N GLU A 183 -31.97 9.20 -1.69
CA GLU A 183 -30.87 9.07 -0.73
C GLU A 183 -30.07 10.37 -0.57
N GLU A 184 -29.84 11.14 -1.64
CA GLU A 184 -29.16 12.43 -1.52
C GLU A 184 -29.96 13.36 -0.59
N LYS A 185 -31.28 13.43 -0.77
CA LYS A 185 -32.15 14.27 0.05
C LYS A 185 -32.12 13.83 1.51
N ARG A 186 -32.38 12.55 1.79
CA ARG A 186 -32.33 11.98 3.15
C ARG A 186 -30.96 12.18 3.81
N LEU A 187 -29.88 12.00 3.05
CA LEU A 187 -28.52 12.22 3.54
C LEU A 187 -28.31 13.69 3.94
N LEU A 188 -28.71 14.63 3.08
CA LEU A 188 -28.54 16.06 3.35
C LEU A 188 -29.40 16.52 4.53
N ASP A 189 -30.63 16.03 4.65
CA ASP A 189 -31.51 16.30 5.80
C ASP A 189 -30.90 15.76 7.10
N ALA A 190 -30.34 14.53 7.06
CA ALA A 190 -29.64 13.95 8.20
C ALA A 190 -28.32 14.68 8.54
N CYS A 191 -27.71 15.38 7.57
CA CYS A 191 -26.55 16.23 7.78
C CYS A 191 -26.92 17.57 8.41
N THR A 192 -28.03 18.19 8.00
CA THR A 192 -28.58 19.42 8.63
C THR A 192 -28.87 19.18 10.11
N ASN A 193 -29.47 18.04 10.43
CA ASN A 193 -29.81 17.64 11.79
C ASN A 193 -28.60 17.14 12.60
N ALA A 194 -27.39 17.19 12.05
CA ALA A 194 -26.17 16.80 12.76
C ALA A 194 -25.63 17.96 13.59
N GLN A 195 -25.07 17.66 14.77
CA GLN A 195 -24.34 18.64 15.60
C GLN A 195 -23.00 19.12 15.00
N ASN A 196 -22.75 18.90 13.71
CA ASN A 196 -21.54 19.31 13.02
C ASN A 196 -21.90 20.20 11.82
N ALA A 197 -21.77 21.51 12.01
CA ALA A 197 -22.09 22.52 11.00
C ALA A 197 -21.31 22.35 9.68
N TRP A 198 -20.15 21.69 9.71
CA TRP A 198 -19.34 21.46 8.52
C TRP A 198 -19.79 20.26 7.69
N LEU A 199 -20.60 19.36 8.24
CA LEU A 199 -20.91 18.08 7.59
C LEU A 199 -21.66 18.27 6.28
N GLN A 200 -22.78 18.99 6.30
CA GLN A 200 -23.60 19.19 5.11
C GLN A 200 -22.84 19.97 4.01
N PRO A 201 -22.17 21.12 4.30
CA PRO A 201 -21.35 21.81 3.31
C PRO A 201 -20.29 20.92 2.65
N VAL A 202 -19.58 20.12 3.46
CA VAL A 202 -18.52 19.23 2.96
C VAL A 202 -19.08 18.11 2.08
N VAL A 203 -20.25 17.55 2.42
CA VAL A 203 -20.92 16.51 1.62
C VAL A 203 -21.34 17.07 0.26
N ILE A 204 -22.00 18.23 0.24
CA ILE A 204 -22.40 18.89 -1.02
C ILE A 204 -21.15 19.21 -1.85
N PHE A 205 -20.14 19.81 -1.23
CA PHE A 205 -18.90 20.17 -1.93
C PHE A 205 -18.19 18.95 -2.53
N ALA A 206 -18.18 17.81 -1.83
CA ALA A 206 -17.59 16.57 -2.34
C ALA A 206 -18.35 16.01 -3.56
N ILE A 207 -19.69 16.06 -3.55
CA ILE A 207 -20.54 15.63 -4.69
C ILE A 207 -20.36 16.55 -5.90
N GLU A 208 -20.14 17.84 -5.68
CA GLU A 208 -20.05 18.81 -6.78
C GLU A 208 -18.65 18.88 -7.43
N THR A 209 -17.59 18.54 -6.71
CA THR A 209 -16.20 18.75 -7.17
C THR A 209 -15.44 17.48 -7.52
N ALA A 210 -15.94 16.32 -7.07
CA ALA A 210 -15.21 15.04 -7.12
C ALA A 210 -13.80 15.08 -6.46
N MET A 211 -13.50 16.07 -5.63
CA MET A 211 -12.21 16.17 -4.95
C MET A 211 -12.00 15.00 -3.99
N ARG A 212 -10.74 14.61 -3.76
CA ARG A 212 -10.42 13.60 -2.74
C ARG A 212 -10.69 14.21 -1.37
N ALA A 213 -11.12 13.38 -0.41
CA ALA A 213 -11.40 13.86 0.94
C ALA A 213 -10.21 14.59 1.59
N GLY A 214 -8.98 14.12 1.37
CA GLY A 214 -7.78 14.81 1.86
C GLY A 214 -7.38 16.06 1.06
N GLU A 215 -7.98 16.33 -0.10
CA GLU A 215 -7.85 17.61 -0.82
C GLU A 215 -8.85 18.64 -0.26
N ILE A 216 -9.99 18.18 0.27
CA ILE A 216 -11.02 19.03 0.88
C ILE A 216 -10.68 19.33 2.34
N LEU A 217 -10.28 18.31 3.10
CA LEU A 217 -10.21 18.34 4.56
C LEU A 217 -8.79 18.14 5.09
N GLU A 218 -8.51 18.80 6.22
CA GLU A 218 -7.30 18.55 6.99
C GLU A 218 -7.26 17.08 7.46
N SER A 219 -6.10 16.45 7.40
CA SER A 219 -5.93 15.09 7.91
C SER A 219 -4.62 14.93 8.68
N TRP A 220 -4.64 14.07 9.69
CA TRP A 220 -3.51 13.84 10.59
C TRP A 220 -3.14 12.37 10.65
N LYS A 221 -1.90 12.06 11.00
CA LYS A 221 -1.45 10.69 11.26
C LYS A 221 -0.50 10.62 12.43
N TYR A 222 -0.52 9.48 13.11
CA TYR A 222 0.51 9.15 14.07
C TYR A 222 1.66 8.45 13.35
N ILE A 223 2.86 8.99 13.49
CA ILE A 223 4.11 8.34 13.12
C ILE A 223 4.89 8.01 14.39
N LYS A 224 5.92 7.17 14.26
CA LYS A 224 6.92 7.03 15.32
C LYS A 224 8.06 8.00 15.04
N ASP A 225 8.52 8.73 16.05
CA ASP A 225 9.79 9.46 15.97
C ASP A 225 10.99 8.51 16.08
N THR A 226 12.20 9.08 16.05
CA THR A 226 13.47 8.35 16.17
C THR A 226 13.59 7.55 17.46
N ASP A 227 12.94 8.00 18.52
CA ASP A 227 12.94 7.36 19.84
C ASP A 227 11.80 6.36 20.01
N GLY A 228 10.96 6.19 18.98
CA GLY A 228 9.87 5.24 18.94
C GLY A 228 8.54 5.73 19.55
N HIS A 229 8.46 6.99 19.97
CA HIS A 229 7.26 7.63 20.49
C HIS A 229 6.27 7.95 19.38
N LYS A 230 4.97 7.86 19.69
CA LYS A 230 3.91 8.22 18.73
C LYS A 230 3.74 9.73 18.65
N VAL A 231 4.10 10.33 17.52
CA VAL A 231 3.93 11.76 17.24
C VAL A 231 2.84 11.97 16.21
N LYS A 232 1.96 12.95 16.44
CA LYS A 232 0.89 13.32 15.51
C LYS A 232 1.43 14.33 14.49
N VAL A 233 1.38 13.97 13.21
CA VAL A 233 1.87 14.77 12.09
C VAL A 233 0.76 15.06 11.10
N ARG A 234 0.68 16.30 10.64
CA ARG A 234 -0.30 16.70 9.63
C ARG A 234 0.07 16.11 8.26
N VAL A 235 -0.93 15.60 7.56
CA VAL A 235 -0.77 14.90 6.27
C VAL A 235 -1.36 15.69 5.11
N SER A 236 -2.38 16.50 5.39
CA SER A 236 -2.93 17.48 4.47
C SER A 236 -3.47 18.63 5.28
N ASP A 237 -3.26 19.86 4.79
CA ASP A 237 -3.84 21.08 5.36
C ASP A 237 -5.32 21.25 4.97
N GLY A 238 -5.82 20.46 4.00
CA GLY A 238 -7.13 20.65 3.39
C GLY A 238 -7.16 21.85 2.44
N LEU A 239 -8.33 22.16 1.90
CA LEU A 239 -8.50 23.28 0.96
C LEU A 239 -8.38 24.61 1.71
N GLN A 240 -7.53 25.53 1.21
CA GLN A 240 -7.35 26.86 1.77
C GLN A 240 -8.15 27.91 0.99
N TRP A 241 -8.52 29.01 1.64
CA TRP A 241 -9.17 30.13 0.95
C TRP A 241 -8.25 30.80 -0.08
N SER A 242 -6.93 30.76 0.12
CA SER A 242 -5.94 31.24 -0.87
C SER A 242 -5.97 30.45 -2.18
N ASP A 243 -6.49 29.22 -2.15
CA ASP A 243 -6.58 28.33 -3.29
C ASP A 243 -7.90 28.50 -4.07
N VAL A 244 -8.85 29.28 -3.55
CA VAL A 244 -10.20 29.44 -4.11
C VAL A 244 -10.34 30.81 -4.77
N ASP A 245 -10.65 30.80 -6.07
CA ASP A 245 -11.06 31.99 -6.82
C ASP A 245 -12.56 31.89 -7.09
N LEU A 246 -13.36 32.65 -6.32
CA LEU A 246 -14.82 32.67 -6.46
C LEU A 246 -15.29 33.34 -7.77
N ASN A 247 -14.50 34.28 -8.31
CA ASN A 247 -14.84 34.99 -9.54
C ASN A 247 -14.63 34.08 -10.76
N LYS A 248 -13.47 33.40 -10.83
CA LYS A 248 -13.18 32.41 -11.88
C LYS A 248 -13.90 31.08 -11.65
N ARG A 249 -14.48 30.89 -10.46
CA ARG A 249 -15.15 29.66 -10.01
C ARG A 249 -14.23 28.46 -10.09
N THR A 250 -13.04 28.59 -9.50
CA THR A 250 -12.02 27.55 -9.53
C THR A 250 -11.37 27.36 -8.16
N ALA A 251 -11.02 26.12 -7.84
CA ALA A 251 -10.16 25.77 -6.72
C ALA A 251 -8.85 25.18 -7.25
N HIS A 252 -7.72 25.83 -6.94
CA HIS A 252 -6.39 25.34 -7.28
C HIS A 252 -5.92 24.33 -6.24
N LEU A 253 -5.56 23.12 -6.67
CA LEU A 253 -4.99 22.12 -5.76
C LEU A 253 -3.48 22.13 -5.96
N PRO A 254 -2.72 22.70 -5.01
CA PRO A 254 -1.26 22.66 -5.08
C PRO A 254 -0.79 21.21 -5.05
N LYS A 255 0.42 20.95 -5.55
CA LYS A 255 0.98 19.60 -5.72
C LYS A 255 0.79 18.75 -4.46
N THR A 256 -0.22 17.88 -4.49
CA THR A 256 -0.61 17.10 -3.31
C THR A 256 0.30 15.90 -3.15
N LYS A 257 0.26 15.27 -1.98
CA LYS A 257 1.04 14.08 -1.59
C LYS A 257 1.08 12.93 -2.62
N ASN A 258 0.15 12.86 -3.58
CA ASN A 258 0.07 11.80 -4.60
C ASN A 258 -0.30 12.29 -6.03
N GLY A 259 -0.39 13.60 -6.27
CA GLY A 259 -0.97 14.16 -7.49
C GLY A 259 -0.16 15.30 -8.08
N GLU A 260 -0.36 15.51 -9.38
CA GLU A 260 0.02 16.74 -10.06
C GLU A 260 -0.86 17.89 -9.57
N ALA A 261 -0.34 19.11 -9.64
CA ALA A 261 -1.14 20.30 -9.39
C ALA A 261 -2.26 20.34 -10.44
N ARG A 262 -3.47 20.69 -10.02
CA ARG A 262 -4.61 20.82 -10.94
C ARG A 262 -5.59 21.84 -10.43
N THR A 263 -6.35 22.42 -11.34
CA THR A 263 -7.42 23.36 -11.01
C THR A 263 -8.77 22.69 -11.24
N VAL A 264 -9.61 22.69 -10.21
CA VAL A 264 -10.93 22.09 -10.20
C VAL A 264 -11.98 23.18 -10.46
N PRO A 265 -12.81 23.05 -11.52
CA PRO A 265 -13.92 23.98 -11.74
C PRO A 265 -15.02 23.77 -10.69
N LEU A 266 -15.63 24.86 -10.25
CA LEU A 266 -16.66 24.87 -9.21
C LEU A 266 -18.05 25.12 -9.82
N SER A 267 -18.96 24.17 -9.60
CA SER A 267 -20.36 24.32 -9.99
C SER A 267 -21.03 25.47 -9.23
N SER A 268 -22.20 25.93 -9.68
CA SER A 268 -22.87 27.06 -9.03
C SER A 268 -23.28 26.68 -7.60
N ARG A 269 -23.65 25.42 -7.38
CA ARG A 269 -23.95 24.87 -6.06
C ARG A 269 -22.71 24.80 -5.16
N ALA A 270 -21.54 24.44 -5.71
CA ALA A 270 -20.29 24.48 -4.95
C ALA A 270 -19.92 25.91 -4.54
N ILE A 271 -20.12 26.89 -5.43
CA ILE A 271 -19.89 28.31 -5.13
C ILE A 271 -20.84 28.81 -4.05
N GLN A 272 -22.12 28.46 -4.13
CA GLN A 272 -23.10 28.82 -3.11
C GLN A 272 -22.68 28.30 -1.73
N VAL A 273 -22.28 27.02 -1.65
CA VAL A 273 -21.73 26.45 -0.42
C VAL A 273 -20.57 27.28 0.12
N LEU A 274 -19.61 27.67 -0.73
CA LEU A 274 -18.47 28.49 -0.31
C LEU A 274 -18.88 29.90 0.14
N GLN A 275 -19.88 30.51 -0.48
CA GLN A 275 -20.36 31.84 -0.12
C GLN A 275 -21.06 31.85 1.25
N ASP A 276 -21.76 30.76 1.59
CA ASP A 276 -22.50 30.62 2.84
C ASP A 276 -21.61 30.23 4.04
N LEU A 277 -20.36 29.83 3.80
CA LEU A 277 -19.45 29.39 4.85
C LEU A 277 -18.83 30.58 5.62
N PRO A 278 -18.69 30.45 6.96
CA PRO A 278 -17.89 31.40 7.72
C PRO A 278 -16.42 31.30 7.31
N ARG A 279 -15.72 32.43 7.29
CA ARG A 279 -14.28 32.47 7.02
C ARG A 279 -13.53 32.10 8.28
N SER A 280 -12.85 30.95 8.25
CA SER A 280 -11.98 30.52 9.35
C SER A 280 -10.73 31.41 9.42
N MET A 281 -10.30 31.74 10.65
CA MET A 281 -9.09 32.54 10.89
C MET A 281 -7.79 31.82 10.51
N ASP A 282 -7.82 30.49 10.46
CA ASP A 282 -6.66 29.66 10.11
C ASP A 282 -6.47 29.45 8.59
N GLY A 283 -7.24 30.16 7.77
CA GLY A 283 -7.16 30.12 6.31
C GLY A 283 -7.90 28.95 5.65
N ARG A 284 -8.35 27.95 6.41
CA ARG A 284 -9.04 26.78 5.85
C ARG A 284 -10.44 27.12 5.37
N VAL A 285 -10.83 26.53 4.25
CA VAL A 285 -12.22 26.58 3.76
C VAL A 285 -13.15 25.83 4.70
N PHE A 286 -12.73 24.64 5.13
CA PHE A 286 -13.48 23.81 6.07
C PHE A 286 -12.70 23.67 7.37
N GLY A 287 -13.18 24.30 8.44
CA GLY A 287 -12.56 24.30 9.78
C GLY A 287 -12.71 22.99 10.55
N THR A 288 -12.53 21.85 9.88
CA THR A 288 -12.74 20.51 10.43
C THR A 288 -11.72 19.50 9.90
N THR A 289 -11.74 18.29 10.45
CA THR A 289 -10.81 17.21 10.08
C THR A 289 -11.52 16.11 9.30
N TYR A 290 -10.76 15.39 8.48
CA TYR A 290 -11.20 14.18 7.80
C TYR A 290 -11.80 13.17 8.78
N GLU A 291 -11.16 12.92 9.91
CA GLU A 291 -11.64 11.97 10.92
C GLU A 291 -12.98 12.42 11.52
N GLY A 292 -13.13 13.72 11.79
CA GLY A 292 -14.37 14.32 12.29
C GLY A 292 -15.53 14.14 11.31
N ILE A 293 -15.31 14.45 10.04
CA ILE A 293 -16.31 14.29 8.97
C ILE A 293 -16.61 12.81 8.72
N HIS A 294 -15.60 11.94 8.66
CA HIS A 294 -15.79 10.52 8.42
C HIS A 294 -16.74 9.89 9.45
N GLN A 295 -16.54 10.20 10.74
CA GLN A 295 -17.40 9.69 11.81
C GLN A 295 -18.80 10.33 11.78
N ALA A 296 -18.88 11.63 11.52
CA ALA A 296 -20.17 12.34 11.43
C ALA A 296 -21.00 11.85 10.23
N PHE A 297 -20.36 11.60 9.09
CA PHE A 297 -20.95 11.05 7.88
C PHE A 297 -21.51 9.65 8.11
N ALA A 298 -20.74 8.75 8.74
CA ALA A 298 -21.22 7.40 9.06
C ALA A 298 -22.48 7.42 9.95
N ARG A 299 -22.53 8.34 10.93
CA ARG A 299 -23.74 8.55 11.75
C ARG A 299 -24.91 9.14 10.95
N ALA A 300 -24.64 10.04 10.00
CA ALA A 300 -25.66 10.60 9.13
C ALA A 300 -26.26 9.54 8.20
N CYS A 301 -25.44 8.70 7.56
CA CYS A 301 -25.94 7.56 6.78
C CYS A 301 -26.82 6.64 7.63
N LYS A 302 -26.42 6.34 8.88
CA LYS A 302 -27.23 5.52 9.79
C LYS A 302 -28.58 6.16 10.10
N ARG A 303 -28.62 7.47 10.39
CA ARG A 303 -29.88 8.20 10.64
C ARG A 303 -30.76 8.28 9.40
N ALA A 304 -30.14 8.40 8.24
CA ALA A 304 -30.83 8.47 6.96
C ALA A 304 -31.26 7.09 6.46
N GLU A 305 -30.92 5.99 7.14
CA GLU A 305 -31.18 4.62 6.67
C GLU A 305 -30.57 4.35 5.29
N ILE A 306 -29.31 4.74 5.13
CA ILE A 306 -28.53 4.55 3.90
C ILE A 306 -27.49 3.46 4.12
N ASP A 307 -27.69 2.34 3.44
CA ASP A 307 -26.82 1.18 3.55
C ASP A 307 -25.58 1.27 2.66
N ASP A 308 -24.47 0.81 3.24
CA ASP A 308 -23.16 0.69 2.61
C ASP A 308 -22.80 1.91 1.74
N LEU A 309 -22.86 3.12 2.30
CA LEU A 309 -22.36 4.37 1.70
C LEU A 309 -21.18 4.91 2.51
N ARG A 310 -20.06 5.20 1.84
CA ARG A 310 -18.87 5.82 2.47
C ARG A 310 -18.64 7.20 1.86
N PHE A 311 -17.93 8.05 2.60
CA PHE A 311 -17.63 9.40 2.14
C PHE A 311 -16.86 9.43 0.80
N HIS A 312 -16.00 8.43 0.56
CA HIS A 312 -15.25 8.34 -0.69
C HIS A 312 -16.15 8.05 -1.92
N ASP A 313 -17.33 7.49 -1.72
CA ASP A 313 -18.25 7.22 -2.83
C ASP A 313 -18.93 8.48 -3.33
N LEU A 314 -18.91 9.58 -2.56
CA LEU A 314 -19.35 10.89 -3.08
C LEU A 314 -18.49 11.35 -4.25
N ARG A 315 -17.19 11.04 -4.24
CA ARG A 315 -16.32 11.27 -5.40
C ARG A 315 -16.67 10.35 -6.57
N HIS A 316 -17.12 9.12 -6.29
CA HIS A 316 -17.61 8.22 -7.33
C HIS A 316 -18.85 8.81 -7.98
N GLU A 317 -19.82 9.21 -7.17
CA GLU A 317 -21.06 9.84 -7.60
C GLU A 317 -20.80 11.09 -8.43
N ALA A 318 -19.94 11.99 -7.95
CA ALA A 318 -19.53 13.19 -8.67
C ALA A 318 -18.93 12.88 -10.06
N THR A 319 -18.06 11.86 -10.12
CA THR A 319 -17.44 11.44 -11.39
C THR A 319 -18.47 10.89 -12.35
N SER A 320 -19.43 10.07 -11.89
CA SER A 320 -20.54 9.57 -12.71
C SER A 320 -21.40 10.73 -13.25
N ARG A 321 -21.75 11.70 -12.39
CA ARG A 321 -22.52 12.89 -12.79
C ARG A 321 -21.83 13.73 -13.85
N PHE A 322 -20.49 13.79 -13.85
CA PHE A 322 -19.76 14.49 -14.91
C PHE A 322 -19.93 13.83 -16.27
N PHE A 323 -19.90 12.50 -16.34
CA PHE A 323 -20.19 11.78 -17.58
C PHE A 323 -21.65 11.94 -18.01
N GLU A 324 -22.60 11.90 -17.07
CA GLU A 324 -24.03 12.14 -17.36
C GLU A 324 -24.28 13.56 -17.89
N LYS A 325 -23.47 14.54 -17.47
CA LYS A 325 -23.47 15.91 -18.00
C LYS A 325 -22.77 16.02 -19.38
N GLY A 326 -22.31 14.92 -19.96
CA GLY A 326 -21.68 14.88 -21.28
C GLY A 326 -20.20 15.28 -21.31
N LEU A 327 -19.52 15.35 -20.16
CA LEU A 327 -18.08 15.63 -20.16
C LEU A 327 -17.30 14.46 -20.76
N ARG A 328 -16.31 14.79 -21.58
CA ARG A 328 -15.41 13.81 -22.20
C ARG A 328 -14.41 13.28 -21.19
N GLU A 329 -13.89 12.08 -21.44
CA GLU A 329 -12.95 11.38 -20.54
C GLU A 329 -11.77 12.24 -20.10
N MET A 330 -11.15 12.97 -21.03
CA MET A 330 -10.01 13.86 -20.74
C MET A 330 -10.39 15.03 -19.83
N GLN A 331 -11.59 15.59 -20.01
CA GLN A 331 -12.10 16.67 -19.14
C GLN A 331 -12.34 16.13 -17.74
N VAL A 332 -13.00 14.97 -17.63
CA VAL A 332 -13.24 14.32 -16.33
C VAL A 332 -11.91 13.95 -15.67
N ALA A 333 -10.93 13.43 -16.41
CA ALA A 333 -9.60 13.10 -15.90
C ALA A 333 -8.88 14.34 -15.33
N ALA A 334 -8.95 15.48 -16.05
CA ALA A 334 -8.37 16.74 -15.60
C ALA A 334 -9.01 17.26 -14.30
N ILE A 335 -10.33 17.18 -14.18
CA ILE A 335 -11.08 17.62 -12.99
C ILE A 335 -10.77 16.70 -11.79
N THR A 336 -10.97 15.39 -12.00
CA THR A 336 -10.86 14.39 -10.93
C THR A 336 -9.41 14.09 -10.56
N GLY A 337 -8.44 14.32 -11.45
CA GLY A 337 -7.03 13.99 -11.24
C GLY A 337 -6.75 12.49 -11.29
N HIS A 338 -7.37 11.78 -12.24
CA HIS A 338 -7.04 10.39 -12.56
C HIS A 338 -5.80 10.33 -13.47
N LYS A 339 -4.82 9.48 -13.14
CA LYS A 339 -3.56 9.39 -13.90
C LYS A 339 -3.69 8.61 -15.21
N THR A 340 -4.60 7.65 -15.26
CA THR A 340 -4.83 6.83 -16.45
C THR A 340 -6.32 6.77 -16.75
N LEU A 341 -6.67 6.81 -18.03
CA LEU A 341 -8.06 6.70 -18.49
C LEU A 341 -8.68 5.34 -18.14
N GLN A 342 -7.86 4.30 -17.95
CA GLN A 342 -8.33 3.00 -17.46
C GLN A 342 -9.04 3.11 -16.10
N MET A 343 -8.69 4.09 -15.24
CA MET A 343 -9.40 4.34 -13.99
C MET A 343 -10.82 4.90 -14.21
N LEU A 344 -11.05 5.53 -15.37
CA LEU A 344 -12.34 6.10 -15.76
C LEU A 344 -13.26 5.11 -16.47
N LYS A 345 -12.72 3.97 -16.95
CA LYS A 345 -13.46 2.97 -17.74
C LYS A 345 -14.77 2.50 -17.11
N ARG A 346 -14.86 2.48 -15.78
CA ARG A 346 -16.08 2.07 -15.06
C ARG A 346 -17.19 3.12 -15.05
N TYR A 347 -16.88 4.36 -15.41
CA TYR A 347 -17.85 5.45 -15.50
C TYR A 347 -18.36 5.62 -16.93
N THR A 348 -17.59 5.13 -17.90
CA THR A 348 -17.91 5.14 -19.32
C THR A 348 -18.75 3.91 -19.68
N HIS A 349 -19.89 3.73 -19.02
CA HIS A 349 -20.89 2.76 -19.48
C HIS A 349 -21.68 3.41 -20.62
N LEU A 350 -21.03 3.49 -21.78
CA LEU A 350 -21.66 3.93 -23.02
C LEU A 350 -22.76 2.91 -23.36
N LYS A 351 -24.02 3.32 -23.29
CA LYS A 351 -25.12 2.49 -23.80
C LYS A 351 -25.00 2.45 -25.33
N ALA A 352 -25.15 1.27 -25.92
CA ALA A 352 -25.13 1.12 -27.38
C ALA A 352 -26.17 2.01 -28.06
N GLU A 353 -27.32 2.22 -27.41
CA GLU A 353 -28.39 3.13 -27.85
C GLU A 353 -27.93 4.59 -27.94
N ASP A 354 -27.14 5.07 -26.98
CA ASP A 354 -26.61 6.44 -26.98
C ASP A 354 -25.50 6.60 -28.03
N LEU A 355 -24.73 5.54 -28.28
CA LEU A 355 -23.78 5.50 -29.38
C LEU A 355 -24.47 5.46 -30.75
N ALA A 356 -25.57 4.71 -30.89
CA ALA A 356 -26.34 4.65 -32.12
C ALA A 356 -26.88 6.03 -32.53
N LYS A 357 -27.41 6.80 -31.57
CA LYS A 357 -27.85 8.20 -31.80
C LYS A 357 -26.75 9.13 -32.32
N LEU A 358 -25.48 8.81 -32.04
CA LEU A 358 -24.33 9.60 -32.52
C LEU A 358 -23.85 9.17 -33.91
N LEU A 359 -24.29 8.01 -34.40
CA LEU A 359 -23.84 7.45 -35.69
C LEU A 359 -24.78 7.77 -36.86
N GLY A 360 -25.95 8.38 -36.61
CA GLY A 360 -26.96 8.71 -37.61
C GLY A 360 -28.24 7.93 -37.37
#